data_AF-A0A352LNF0-F1
#
_entry.id   AF-A0A352LNF0-F1
#
_cell.length_a   1.000
_cell.length_b   1.000
_cell.length_c   1.000
_cell.angle_alpha   90.00
_cell.angle_beta   90.00
_cell.angle_gamma   90.00
#
_symmetry.space_group_name_H-M   'P 1'
#
loop_
_entity.id
_entity.type
_entity.pdbx_description
1 polymer ?
#
loop_
_entity_poly.entity_id
_entity_poly.type
_entity_poly.pdbx_seq_one_letter_code
_entity_poly.pdbx_strand_id
1 'polypeptide(L)' 'GGTDGAMLSARGLPCPNVFAGGLNFHSVYEFLPVPSLRKARDVALEIARLSASGA' A
#
# COMPACT_ATOMS: atom_id res chain seq x y z
N GLY A 1 -9.72 12.94 4.78
CA GLY A 1 -10.65 12.21 3.90
C GLY A 1 -10.79 10.79 4.40
N GLY A 2 -11.73 10.02 3.85
CA GLY A 2 -11.90 8.60 4.16
C GLY A 2 -11.09 7.73 3.21
N THR A 3 -10.58 6.62 3.72
CA THR A 3 -10.04 5.52 2.91
C THR A 3 -10.74 4.24 3.31
N ASP A 4 -10.75 3.23 2.44
CA ASP A 4 -11.29 1.92 2.78
C ASP A 4 -10.57 1.33 4.01
N GLY A 5 -9.25 1.52 4.11
CA GLY A 5 -8.47 1.08 5.28
C GLY A 5 -8.89 1.75 6.59
N ALA A 6 -9.20 3.05 6.57
CA ALA A 6 -9.73 3.75 7.75
C ALA A 6 -11.11 3.21 8.15
N MET A 7 -11.98 2.94 7.17
CA MET A 7 -13.30 2.37 7.42
C MET A 7 -13.22 0.94 7.96
N LEU A 8 -12.36 0.09 7.38
CA LEU A 8 -12.09 -1.28 7.86
C LEU A 8 -11.54 -1.27 9.29
N SER A 9 -10.62 -0.35 9.58
CA SER A 9 -10.07 -0.18 10.93
C SER A 9 -11.15 0.21 11.94
N ALA A 10 -12.07 1.11 11.58
CA ALA A 10 -13.21 1.47 12.42
C ALA A 10 -14.18 0.29 12.67
N ARG A 11 -14.16 -0.74 11.81
CA ARG A 11 -14.94 -1.98 11.95
C ARG A 11 -14.17 -3.11 12.65
N GLY A 12 -13.00 -2.83 13.23
CA GLY A 12 -12.22 -3.80 13.99
C GLY A 12 -11.23 -4.63 13.17
N LEU A 13 -11.00 -4.28 11.90
CA LEU A 13 -9.94 -4.89 11.08
C LEU A 13 -8.81 -3.87 10.86
N PRO A 14 -7.71 -3.92 11.63
CA PRO A 14 -6.57 -3.02 11.43
C PRO A 14 -6.06 -3.10 9.99
N CYS A 15 -6.13 -1.99 9.26
CA CYS A 15 -5.82 -1.95 7.83
C CYS A 15 -4.94 -0.72 7.53
N PRO A 16 -3.61 -0.83 7.74
CA PRO A 16 -2.68 0.24 7.41
C PRO A 16 -2.56 0.39 5.89
N ASN A 17 -2.37 1.64 5.44
CA ASN A 17 -2.11 1.92 4.03
C ASN A 17 -0.60 1.93 3.75
N VAL A 18 -0.18 1.31 2.66
CA VAL A 18 1.22 1.27 2.21
C VAL A 18 1.32 1.92 0.83
N PHE A 19 2.48 2.44 0.47
CA PHE A 19 2.67 3.12 -0.81
C PHE A 19 2.55 2.16 -2.00
N ALA A 20 1.94 2.63 -3.10
CA ALA A 20 2.05 2.01 -4.43
C ALA A 20 3.17 2.64 -5.28
N GLY A 21 3.67 3.81 -4.87
CA GLY A 21 4.76 4.53 -5.52
C GLY A 21 4.34 5.59 -6.53
N GLY A 22 3.03 5.75 -6.78
CA GLY A 22 2.50 6.71 -7.75
C GLY A 22 2.55 8.15 -7.24
N LEU A 23 2.58 9.08 -8.18
CA LEU A 23 2.67 10.52 -7.96
C LEU A 23 1.58 11.23 -8.78
N ASN A 24 1.14 12.40 -8.30
CA ASN A 24 0.17 13.28 -8.98
C ASN A 24 -1.18 12.62 -9.32
N PHE A 25 -1.66 11.74 -8.43
CA PHE A 25 -2.97 11.09 -8.55
C PHE A 25 -4.08 12.10 -8.83
N HIS A 26 -5.04 11.70 -9.68
CA HIS A 26 -6.17 12.53 -10.12
C HIS A 26 -5.77 13.76 -10.95
N SER A 27 -4.66 13.69 -11.68
CA SER A 27 -4.27 14.71 -12.67
C SER A 27 -3.88 14.08 -14.00
N VAL A 28 -3.79 14.90 -15.05
CA VAL A 28 -3.27 14.48 -16.38
C VAL A 28 -1.76 14.15 -16.35
N TYR A 29 -1.07 14.51 -15.27
CA TYR A 29 0.35 14.22 -15.03
C TYR A 29 0.54 13.08 -14.04
N GLU A 30 -0.48 12.25 -13.81
CA GLU A 30 -0.38 11.06 -12.97
C GLU A 30 0.62 10.08 -13.60
N PHE A 31 1.57 9.61 -12.78
CA PHE A 31 2.57 8.65 -13.23
C PHE A 31 3.08 7.79 -12.09
N LEU A 32 3.71 6.67 -12.46
CA LEU A 32 4.27 5.71 -11.53
C LEU A 32 5.73 5.39 -11.90
N PRO A 33 6.71 5.89 -11.14
CA PRO A 33 8.10 5.52 -11.34
C PRO A 33 8.31 4.01 -11.19
N VAL A 34 8.92 3.38 -12.20
CA VAL A 34 9.20 1.94 -12.20
C VAL A 34 10.02 1.47 -10.98
N PRO A 35 11.05 2.21 -10.50
CA PRO A 35 11.76 1.83 -9.28
C PRO A 35 10.84 1.79 -8.04
N SER A 36 9.93 2.75 -7.92
CA SER A 36 8.96 2.80 -6.82
C SER A 36 7.97 1.64 -6.87
N LEU A 37 7.49 1.27 -8.07
CA LEU A 37 6.64 0.10 -8.27
C LEU A 37 7.35 -1.20 -7.84
N ARG A 38 8.62 -1.37 -8.24
CA ARG A 38 9.42 -2.54 -7.83
C ARG A 38 9.58 -2.59 -6.31
N LYS A 39 9.81 -1.45 -5.67
CA LYS A 39 9.92 -1.38 -4.21
C LYS A 39 8.60 -1.68 -3.50
N ALA A 40 7.47 -1.21 -4.03
CA ALA A 40 6.14 -1.51 -3.50
C ALA A 40 5.86 -3.03 -3.56
N ARG A 41 6.20 -3.68 -4.68
CA ARG A 41 6.17 -5.15 -4.81
C ARG A 41 7.02 -5.82 -3.73
N ASP A 42 8.26 -5.40 -3.55
CA ASP A 42 9.17 -6.03 -2.58
C ASP A 42 8.66 -5.92 -1.15
N VAL A 43 8.10 -4.77 -0.79
CA VAL A 43 7.46 -4.57 0.53
C VAL A 43 6.26 -5.48 0.69
N ALA A 44 5.38 -5.60 -0.32
CA ALA A 44 4.20 -6.47 -0.24
C ALA A 44 4.58 -7.95 -0.06
N LEU A 45 5.59 -8.41 -0.81
CA LEU A 45 6.11 -9.78 -0.69
C LEU A 45 6.74 -10.03 0.68
N GLU A 46 7.49 -9.06 1.20
CA GLU A 46 8.13 -9.20 2.51
C GLU A 46 7.11 -9.23 3.65
N ILE A 47 6.05 -8.42 3.59
CA ILE A 47 4.94 -8.48 4.56
C ILE A 47 4.28 -9.86 4.54
N ALA A 48 3.98 -10.39 3.36
CA ALA A 48 3.39 -11.73 3.24
C ALA A 48 4.32 -12.81 3.79
N ARG A 49 5.63 -12.72 3.51
CA ARG A 49 6.65 -13.63 4.03
C ARG A 49 6.72 -13.59 5.56
N LEU A 50 6.79 -12.40 6.15
CA LEU A 50 6.86 -12.20 7.60
C LEU A 50 5.60 -12.77 8.28
N SER A 51 4.42 -12.44 7.74
CA SER A 51 3.13 -12.94 8.24
C SER A 51 3.05 -14.47 8.18
N ALA A 52 3.54 -15.10 7.11
CA ALA A 52 3.57 -16.56 7.00
C ALA A 52 4.58 -17.20 7.96
N SER A 53 5.67 -16.50 8.31
CA SER A 53 6.70 -17.00 9.24
C SER A 53 6.36 -16.81 10.73
N GLY A 54 5.24 -16.15 11.05
CA GLY A 54 4.85 -15.87 12.44
C GLY A 54 5.78 -14.92 13.19
N ALA A 55 6.51 -14.10 12.45
CA ALA A 55 7.36 -13.02 12.99
C ALA A 55 6.52 -11.79 13.36
#